data_AF-I6V112-F1
#
_entry.id   AF-I6V112-F1
#
_cell.length_a   1.000
_cell.length_b   1.000
_cell.length_c   1.000
_cell.angle_alpha   90.00
_cell.angle_beta   90.00
_cell.angle_gamma   90.00
#
_symmetry.space_group_name_H-M   'P 1'
#
loop_
_entity.id
_entity.type
_entity.pdbx_description
1 polymer ?
#
loop_
_entity_poly.entity_id
_entity_poly.type
_entity_poly.pdbx_seq_one_letter_code
_entity_poly.pdbx_strand_id
1 'polypeptide(L)'
;MNLQNWKLSEYVCAVENLSYTEFFRIIEYANDAGIPVNFVTNGTLITEEFVKKLSELNIGSVQVSLDGSKPEIMDRLRGNGIFHRAINSIKRLIDYGINTSVAFCATRINIRDFPNVVELASKLGVFEVRSMYFVPETEAHIKLAPSESQYKELLQWIYDNIENFTIKVNFGDPTEHIVLGPYLNSVVITISAEGYILPTPYLNFAYGHVTDGIEALWPELREIWKQNPVLLTVSSYLKTEKDFVKLNNVGLTRKNGRKYIDLSRISTDQQLELSRKIRSVLI
;
A
#
# COMPACT_ATOMS: atom_id res chain seq x y z
N MET A 1 -21.07 -12.82 9.20
CA MET A 1 -20.88 -12.55 7.76
C MET A 1 -20.63 -13.89 7.09
N ASN A 2 -21.54 -14.36 6.24
CA ASN A 2 -21.34 -15.63 5.55
C ASN A 2 -20.42 -15.39 4.33
N LEU A 3 -19.11 -15.53 4.54
CA LEU A 3 -18.07 -15.31 3.53
C LEU A 3 -18.13 -16.31 2.37
N GLN A 4 -18.97 -17.35 2.42
CA GLN A 4 -19.02 -18.40 1.37
C GLN A 4 -19.44 -17.88 -0.02
N ASN A 5 -20.10 -16.72 -0.11
CA ASN A 5 -20.46 -16.09 -1.39
C ASN A 5 -19.44 -15.06 -1.89
N TRP A 6 -18.35 -14.85 -1.14
CA TRP A 6 -17.34 -13.82 -1.40
C TRP A 6 -15.99 -14.48 -1.59
N LYS A 7 -15.46 -14.45 -2.82
CA LYS A 7 -14.10 -14.91 -3.06
C LYS A 7 -13.11 -13.77 -2.74
N LEU A 8 -12.90 -13.50 -1.46
CA LEU A 8 -11.81 -12.61 -1.05
C LEU A 8 -10.48 -13.34 -1.29
N SER A 9 -9.63 -12.78 -2.14
CA SER A 9 -8.38 -13.43 -2.53
C SER A 9 -7.25 -13.24 -1.52
N GLU A 10 -7.26 -12.12 -0.80
CA GLU A 10 -6.16 -11.69 0.07
C GLU A 10 -6.64 -10.63 1.06
N TYR A 11 -6.09 -10.63 2.28
CA TYR A 11 -6.25 -9.54 3.24
C TYR A 11 -4.89 -8.95 3.61
N VAL A 12 -4.69 -7.66 3.35
CA VAL A 12 -3.46 -6.94 3.71
C VAL A 12 -3.72 -6.05 4.92
N CYS A 13 -2.93 -6.24 5.97
CA CYS A 13 -2.98 -5.44 7.18
C CYS A 13 -1.69 -4.62 7.32
N ALA A 14 -1.81 -3.33 7.67
CA ALA A 14 -0.69 -2.45 7.93
C ALA A 14 -0.91 -1.74 9.27
N VAL A 15 -0.25 -2.22 10.32
CA VAL A 15 -0.39 -1.63 11.66
C VAL A 15 0.91 -1.77 12.43
N GLU A 16 1.31 -0.71 13.13
CA GLU A 16 2.47 -0.73 14.04
C GLU A 16 2.05 -0.90 15.51
N ASN A 17 0.92 -0.31 15.91
CA ASN A 17 0.51 -0.23 17.31
C ASN A 17 -0.81 -0.98 17.62
N LEU A 18 -1.14 -2.05 16.89
CA LEU A 18 -2.30 -2.86 17.24
C LEU A 18 -1.96 -3.70 18.49
N SER A 19 -2.97 -3.96 19.33
CA SER A 19 -2.88 -5.04 20.30
C SER A 19 -2.58 -6.36 19.57
N TYR A 20 -1.50 -7.04 19.95
CA TYR A 20 -1.14 -8.34 19.38
C TYR A 20 -2.30 -9.35 19.45
N THR A 21 -3.08 -9.31 20.53
CA THR A 21 -4.24 -10.19 20.71
C THR A 21 -5.29 -10.01 19.63
N GLU A 22 -5.66 -8.76 19.31
CA GLU A 22 -6.66 -8.50 18.26
C GLU A 22 -6.10 -8.82 16.88
N PHE A 23 -4.80 -8.59 16.66
CA PHE A 23 -4.18 -8.90 15.37
C PHE A 23 -4.17 -10.42 15.10
N PHE A 24 -3.81 -11.21 16.10
CA PHE A 24 -3.82 -12.67 16.00
C PHE A 24 -5.23 -13.23 15.77
N ARG A 25 -6.25 -12.66 16.44
CA ARG A 25 -7.66 -13.04 16.20
C ARG A 25 -8.11 -12.77 14.76
N ILE A 26 -7.63 -11.68 14.15
CA ILE A 26 -7.92 -11.38 12.73
C ILE A 26 -7.28 -12.42 11.82
N ILE A 27 -6.03 -12.81 12.09
CA ILE A 27 -5.34 -13.85 11.32
C ILE A 27 -6.07 -15.19 11.43
N GLU A 28 -6.41 -15.63 12.65
CA GLU A 28 -7.18 -16.86 12.88
C GLU A 28 -8.50 -16.84 12.11
N TYR A 29 -9.29 -15.78 12.25
CA TYR A 29 -10.59 -15.66 11.60
C TYR A 29 -10.50 -15.66 10.07
N ALA A 30 -9.51 -14.98 9.49
CA ALA A 30 -9.31 -14.94 8.05
C ALA A 30 -8.84 -16.31 7.51
N ASN A 31 -7.92 -16.97 8.22
CA ASN A 31 -7.41 -18.28 7.84
C ASN A 31 -8.50 -19.37 7.93
N ASP A 32 -9.37 -19.34 8.95
CA ASP A 32 -10.54 -20.22 9.04
C ASP A 32 -11.51 -20.04 7.86
N ALA A 33 -11.53 -18.84 7.27
CA ALA A 33 -12.29 -18.53 6.06
C ALA A 33 -11.52 -18.80 4.75
N GLY A 34 -10.30 -19.36 4.82
CA GLY A 34 -9.45 -19.66 3.66
C GLY A 34 -8.84 -18.43 2.99
N ILE A 35 -8.74 -17.32 3.71
CA ILE A 35 -8.21 -16.04 3.21
C ILE A 35 -6.81 -15.83 3.81
N PRO A 36 -5.74 -15.84 2.99
CA PRO A 36 -4.40 -15.58 3.50
C PRO A 36 -4.28 -14.13 3.97
N VAL A 37 -3.65 -13.94 5.13
CA VAL A 37 -3.33 -12.62 5.68
C VAL A 37 -1.89 -12.26 5.38
N ASN A 38 -1.70 -11.10 4.77
CA ASN A 38 -0.40 -10.49 4.53
C ASN A 38 -0.22 -9.27 5.43
N PHE A 39 0.97 -9.11 5.99
CA PHE A 39 1.25 -8.08 6.98
C PHE A 39 2.35 -7.13 6.50
N VAL A 40 2.13 -5.83 6.59
CA VAL A 40 3.11 -4.79 6.25
C VAL A 40 3.55 -4.09 7.53
N THR A 41 4.86 -3.98 7.73
CA THR A 41 5.45 -3.37 8.93
C THR A 41 6.74 -2.60 8.61
N ASN A 42 7.08 -1.62 9.46
CA ASN A 42 8.38 -0.98 9.50
C ASN A 42 9.46 -1.87 10.16
N GLY A 43 9.07 -3.01 10.72
CA GLY A 43 9.97 -4.01 11.31
C GLY A 43 10.54 -3.64 12.67
N THR A 44 10.03 -2.63 13.37
CA THR A 44 10.64 -2.15 14.63
C THR A 44 10.11 -2.83 15.89
N LEU A 45 8.93 -3.43 15.81
CA LEU A 45 8.22 -4.06 16.94
C LEU A 45 8.10 -5.59 16.81
N ILE A 46 8.91 -6.19 15.94
CA ILE A 46 8.89 -7.63 15.67
C ILE A 46 9.81 -8.35 16.65
N THR A 47 9.21 -8.92 17.69
CA THR A 47 9.91 -9.75 18.69
C THR A 47 9.91 -11.22 18.26
N GLU A 48 10.72 -12.03 18.94
CA GLU A 48 10.75 -13.47 18.69
C GLU A 48 9.41 -14.16 18.99
N GLU A 49 8.78 -13.79 20.12
CA GLU A 49 7.47 -14.29 20.51
C GLU A 49 6.41 -13.94 19.46
N PHE A 50 6.46 -12.71 18.94
CA PHE A 50 5.54 -12.27 17.90
C PHE A 50 5.70 -13.10 16.61
N VAL A 51 6.94 -13.27 16.14
CA VAL A 51 7.23 -14.07 14.93
C VAL A 51 6.84 -15.53 15.10
N LYS A 52 7.15 -16.12 16.26
CA LYS A 52 6.73 -17.48 16.60
C LYS A 52 5.22 -17.61 16.48
N LYS A 53 4.47 -16.66 17.07
CA LYS A 53 3.01 -16.69 17.01
C LYS A 53 2.48 -16.50 15.59
N LEU A 54 3.08 -15.63 14.78
CA LEU A 54 2.72 -15.49 13.36
C LEU A 54 2.93 -16.79 12.57
N SER A 55 4.03 -17.49 12.82
CA SER A 55 4.34 -18.79 12.19
C SER A 55 3.30 -19.84 12.59
N GLU A 56 2.97 -19.96 13.88
CA GLU A 56 1.92 -20.87 14.38
C GLU A 56 0.54 -20.60 13.76
N LEU A 57 0.25 -19.33 13.46
CA LEU A 57 -1.01 -18.91 12.86
C LEU A 57 -1.05 -19.05 11.34
N ASN A 58 0.02 -19.51 10.68
CA ASN A 58 0.13 -19.60 9.22
C ASN A 58 -0.14 -18.25 8.53
N ILE A 59 0.57 -17.19 8.94
CA ILE A 59 0.57 -15.92 8.19
C ILE A 59 0.98 -16.17 6.72
N GLY A 60 0.35 -15.47 5.77
CA GLY A 60 0.64 -15.61 4.34
C GLY A 60 2.02 -15.07 3.99
N SER A 61 2.27 -13.79 4.28
CA SER A 61 3.57 -13.15 4.09
C SER A 61 3.73 -11.92 4.97
N VAL A 62 4.98 -11.51 5.19
CA VAL A 62 5.32 -10.28 5.91
C VAL A 62 6.21 -9.41 5.03
N GLN A 63 5.78 -8.17 4.78
CA GLN A 63 6.55 -7.15 4.07
C GLN A 63 7.17 -6.17 5.05
N VAL A 64 8.50 -6.10 5.07
CA VAL A 64 9.25 -5.20 5.95
C VAL A 64 9.75 -3.99 5.16
N SER A 65 9.57 -2.79 5.70
CA SER A 65 10.14 -1.58 5.11
C SER A 65 11.66 -1.57 5.26
N LEU A 66 12.40 -1.44 4.15
CA LEU A 66 13.85 -1.29 4.15
C LEU A 66 14.25 -0.23 3.11
N ASP A 67 14.40 1.02 3.56
CA ASP A 67 14.65 2.19 2.69
C ASP A 67 16.13 2.51 2.45
N GLY A 68 17.02 1.57 2.78
CA GLY A 68 18.45 1.71 2.56
C GLY A 68 19.22 0.46 2.96
N SER A 69 20.36 0.25 2.33
CA SER A 69 21.25 -0.90 2.50
C SER A 69 22.17 -0.78 3.71
N LYS A 70 22.19 0.39 4.35
CA LYS A 70 23.03 0.71 5.51
C LYS A 70 22.38 1.72 6.47
N PRO A 71 22.82 1.76 7.75
CA PRO A 71 22.26 2.65 8.77
C PRO A 71 22.26 4.12 8.34
N GLU A 72 23.33 4.61 7.72
CA GLU A 72 23.48 6.03 7.37
C GLU A 72 22.44 6.52 6.36
N ILE A 73 21.87 5.61 5.56
CA ILE A 73 20.83 5.92 4.58
C ILE A 73 19.45 5.78 5.22
N MET A 74 19.14 4.62 5.81
CA MET A 74 17.82 4.35 6.35
C MET A 74 17.52 5.17 7.60
N ASP A 75 18.47 5.28 8.53
CA ASP A 75 18.25 6.02 9.78
C ASP A 75 18.13 7.52 9.53
N ARG A 76 18.79 8.04 8.48
CA ARG A 76 18.61 9.43 8.03
C ARG A 76 17.17 9.72 7.60
N LEU A 77 16.47 8.73 7.05
CA LEU A 77 15.09 8.87 6.57
C LEU A 77 14.05 8.54 7.65
N ARG A 78 14.34 7.54 8.49
CA ARG A 78 13.35 6.93 9.40
C ARG A 78 13.63 7.13 10.89
N GLY A 79 14.82 7.61 11.25
CA GLY A 79 15.27 7.79 12.62
C GLY A 79 16.28 6.74 13.06
N ASN A 80 16.98 7.04 14.17
CA ASN A 80 18.14 6.27 14.62
C ASN A 80 17.80 4.82 15.02
N GLY A 81 18.67 3.89 14.61
CA GLY A 81 18.61 2.47 14.92
C GLY A 81 17.50 1.70 14.20
N ILE A 82 16.78 2.33 13.27
CA ILE A 82 15.69 1.70 12.54
C ILE A 82 16.24 0.61 11.62
N PHE A 83 17.38 0.85 10.97
CA PHE A 83 18.02 -0.14 10.10
C PHE A 83 18.28 -1.47 10.81
N HIS A 84 18.95 -1.43 11.96
CA HIS A 84 19.28 -2.65 12.69
C HIS A 84 18.03 -3.39 13.18
N ARG A 85 16.98 -2.67 13.59
CA ARG A 85 15.71 -3.27 13.95
C ARG A 85 15.07 -3.98 12.76
N ALA A 86 14.96 -3.31 11.61
CA ALA A 86 14.40 -3.91 10.40
C ALA A 86 15.19 -5.17 9.95
N ILE A 87 16.52 -5.12 9.94
CA ILE A 87 17.36 -6.28 9.57
C ILE A 87 17.17 -7.45 10.53
N ASN A 88 17.12 -7.19 11.84
CA ASN A 88 16.89 -8.26 12.83
C ASN A 88 15.51 -8.88 12.66
N SER A 89 14.49 -8.08 12.34
CA SER A 89 13.14 -8.55 12.08
C SER A 89 13.05 -9.41 10.83
N ILE A 90 13.70 -8.99 9.72
CA ILE A 90 13.80 -9.80 8.51
C ILE A 90 14.43 -11.16 8.80
N LYS A 91 15.56 -11.18 9.53
CA LYS A 91 16.23 -12.44 9.92
C LYS A 91 15.31 -13.34 10.72
N ARG A 92 14.66 -12.81 11.76
CA ARG A 92 13.71 -13.59 12.58
C ARG A 92 12.58 -14.18 11.75
N LEU A 93 11.97 -13.39 10.87
CA LEU A 93 10.88 -13.88 10.01
C LEU A 93 11.35 -15.05 9.13
N ILE A 94 12.54 -14.92 8.53
CA ILE A 94 13.14 -15.95 7.68
C ILE A 94 13.51 -17.21 8.49
N ASP A 95 14.10 -17.05 9.67
CA ASP A 95 14.46 -18.17 10.56
C ASP A 95 13.23 -19.01 10.97
N TYR A 96 12.06 -18.39 11.06
CA TYR A 96 10.78 -19.04 11.35
C TYR A 96 10.01 -19.50 10.09
N GLY A 97 10.65 -19.46 8.92
CA GLY A 97 10.08 -19.93 7.66
C GLY A 97 8.96 -19.06 7.09
N ILE A 98 8.82 -17.81 7.54
CA ILE A 98 7.77 -16.90 7.06
C ILE A 98 8.19 -16.29 5.73
N ASN A 99 7.30 -16.35 4.74
CA ASN A 99 7.51 -15.72 3.44
C ASN A 99 7.68 -14.20 3.62
N THR A 100 8.92 -13.73 3.46
CA THR A 100 9.29 -12.35 3.79
C THR A 100 9.61 -11.58 2.52
N SER A 101 9.01 -10.40 2.37
CA SER A 101 9.32 -9.44 1.31
C SER A 101 9.80 -8.12 1.90
N VAL A 102 10.42 -7.29 1.06
CA VAL A 102 10.90 -5.97 1.41
C VAL A 102 10.20 -4.92 0.56
N ALA A 103 9.73 -3.85 1.20
CA ALA A 103 9.30 -2.64 0.51
C ALA A 103 10.37 -1.56 0.63
N PHE A 104 10.77 -1.00 -0.50
CA PHE A 104 11.68 0.14 -0.60
C PHE A 104 10.90 1.38 -1.06
N CYS A 105 10.81 2.39 -0.20
CA CYS A 105 10.24 3.67 -0.56
C CYS A 105 11.31 4.55 -1.22
N ALA A 106 11.28 4.62 -2.56
CA ALA A 106 12.24 5.41 -3.32
C ALA A 106 12.02 6.91 -3.13
N THR A 107 13.05 7.58 -2.62
CA THR A 107 13.15 9.03 -2.45
C THR A 107 14.34 9.55 -3.24
N ARG A 108 14.37 10.86 -3.48
CA ARG A 108 15.51 11.56 -4.09
C ARG A 108 16.84 11.25 -3.40
N ILE A 109 16.82 10.94 -2.10
CA ILE A 109 18.01 10.73 -1.27
C ILE A 109 18.54 9.30 -1.39
N ASN A 110 17.67 8.30 -1.43
CA ASN A 110 18.05 6.88 -1.36
C ASN A 110 17.87 6.12 -2.68
N ILE A 111 17.18 6.64 -3.70
CA ILE A 111 16.80 5.86 -4.90
C ILE A 111 17.95 5.14 -5.59
N ARG A 112 19.17 5.71 -5.56
CA ARG A 112 20.38 5.09 -6.13
C ARG A 112 20.95 3.94 -5.31
N ASP A 113 20.45 3.74 -4.09
CA ASP A 113 20.83 2.66 -3.19
C ASP A 113 19.96 1.40 -3.38
N PHE A 114 18.90 1.48 -4.20
CA PHE A 114 18.03 0.34 -4.49
C PHE A 114 18.79 -0.93 -4.92
N PRO A 115 19.81 -0.88 -5.80
CA PRO A 115 20.61 -2.06 -6.14
C PRO A 115 21.24 -2.75 -4.93
N ASN A 116 21.77 -1.98 -3.98
CA ASN A 116 22.40 -2.50 -2.78
C ASN A 116 21.36 -3.10 -1.81
N VAL A 117 20.14 -2.53 -1.79
CA VAL A 117 19.02 -3.10 -1.02
C VAL A 117 18.60 -4.45 -1.59
N VAL A 118 18.53 -4.59 -2.92
CA VAL A 118 18.24 -5.86 -3.59
C VAL A 118 19.31 -6.90 -3.27
N GLU A 119 20.59 -6.55 -3.34
CA GLU A 119 21.69 -7.45 -3.00
C GLU A 119 21.64 -7.88 -1.52
N LEU A 120 21.40 -6.94 -0.60
CA LEU A 120 21.28 -7.23 0.83
C LEU A 120 20.09 -8.15 1.12
N ALA A 121 18.92 -7.84 0.56
CA ALA A 121 17.72 -8.65 0.72
C ALA A 121 17.93 -10.07 0.17
N SER A 122 18.60 -10.21 -0.97
CA SER A 122 18.96 -11.51 -1.56
C SER A 122 19.85 -12.32 -0.62
N LYS A 123 20.89 -11.70 -0.04
CA LYS A 123 21.78 -12.36 0.94
C LYS A 123 21.05 -12.78 2.22
N LEU A 124 20.00 -12.07 2.61
CA LEU A 124 19.20 -12.40 3.79
C LEU A 124 18.22 -13.55 3.54
N GLY A 125 17.91 -13.89 2.28
CA GLY A 125 16.91 -14.90 1.92
C GLY A 125 15.49 -14.36 1.77
N VAL A 126 15.35 -13.05 1.52
CA VAL A 126 14.05 -12.41 1.22
C VAL A 126 13.52 -12.93 -0.11
N PHE A 127 12.20 -13.11 -0.23
CA PHE A 127 11.56 -13.62 -1.46
C PHE A 127 11.44 -12.56 -2.56
N GLU A 128 11.13 -11.33 -2.16
CA GLU A 128 10.83 -10.22 -3.07
C GLU A 128 11.29 -8.88 -2.50
N VAL A 129 11.82 -8.01 -3.36
CA VAL A 129 11.97 -6.58 -3.11
C VAL A 129 11.05 -5.81 -4.05
N ARG A 130 10.20 -4.96 -3.47
CA ARG A 130 9.27 -4.10 -4.21
C ARG A 130 9.59 -2.63 -4.00
N SER A 131 9.61 -1.87 -5.08
CA SER A 131 9.57 -0.40 -5.06
C SER A 131 8.34 0.08 -5.86
N MET A 132 8.03 1.37 -5.81
CA MET A 132 7.02 1.99 -6.65
C MET A 132 7.30 3.47 -6.84
N TYR A 133 6.53 4.13 -7.70
CA TYR A 133 6.52 5.59 -7.74
C TYR A 133 6.09 6.17 -6.38
N PHE A 134 6.85 7.15 -5.91
CA PHE A 134 6.63 7.85 -4.66
C PHE A 134 5.39 8.75 -4.75
N VAL A 135 4.41 8.53 -3.87
CA VAL A 135 3.20 9.34 -3.76
C VAL A 135 3.35 10.34 -2.61
N PRO A 136 3.57 11.63 -2.88
CA PRO A 136 3.80 12.62 -1.83
C PRO A 136 2.48 13.08 -1.18
N GLU A 137 2.37 12.90 0.14
CA GLU A 137 1.20 13.34 0.91
C GLU A 137 1.36 14.73 1.55
N THR A 138 2.60 15.11 1.86
CA THR A 138 2.94 16.35 2.56
C THR A 138 3.88 17.22 1.74
N GLU A 139 4.00 18.51 2.07
CA GLU A 139 5.00 19.40 1.44
C GLU A 139 6.44 18.91 1.66
N ALA A 140 6.71 18.28 2.81
CA ALA A 140 7.99 17.64 3.07
C ALA A 140 8.23 16.45 2.13
N HIS A 141 7.20 15.64 1.87
CA HIS A 141 7.29 14.52 0.93
C HIS A 141 7.54 15.00 -0.50
N ILE A 142 6.93 16.12 -0.94
CA ILE A 142 7.18 16.68 -2.27
C ILE A 142 8.68 16.96 -2.48
N LYS A 143 9.39 17.44 -1.45
CA LYS A 143 10.84 17.70 -1.51
C LYS A 143 11.68 16.42 -1.61
N LEU A 144 11.14 15.29 -1.15
CA LEU A 144 11.76 13.97 -1.21
C LEU A 144 11.42 13.21 -2.51
N ALA A 145 10.51 13.71 -3.35
CA ALA A 145 10.16 13.04 -4.59
C ALA A 145 11.40 12.92 -5.53
N PRO A 146 11.71 11.71 -6.04
CA PRO A 146 12.73 11.52 -7.05
C PRO A 146 12.47 12.34 -8.32
N SER A 147 13.53 12.71 -9.04
CA SER A 147 13.39 13.30 -10.37
C SER A 147 13.08 12.24 -11.43
N GLU A 148 12.58 12.66 -12.59
CA GLU A 148 12.39 11.78 -13.75
C GLU A 148 13.67 11.04 -14.13
N SER A 149 14.82 11.73 -14.11
CA SER A 149 16.12 11.11 -14.39
C SER A 149 16.45 9.99 -13.40
N GLN A 150 16.16 10.19 -12.11
CA GLN A 150 16.38 9.17 -11.10
C GLN A 150 15.45 7.95 -11.28
N TYR A 151 14.18 8.18 -11.64
CA TYR A 151 13.29 7.07 -11.99
C TYR A 151 13.73 6.35 -13.25
N LYS A 152 14.19 7.07 -14.27
CA LYS A 152 14.74 6.45 -15.49
C LYS A 152 15.96 5.59 -15.18
N GLU A 153 16.89 6.09 -14.36
CA GLU A 153 18.04 5.32 -13.87
C GLU A 153 17.59 4.05 -13.13
N LEU A 154 16.64 4.17 -12.21
CA LEU A 154 16.12 3.03 -11.44
C LEU A 154 15.43 1.99 -12.33
N LEU A 155 14.51 2.42 -13.20
CA LEU A 155 13.74 1.52 -14.06
C LEU A 155 14.64 0.82 -15.08
N GLN A 156 15.63 1.55 -15.63
CA GLN A 156 16.64 0.95 -16.50
C GLN A 156 17.43 -0.13 -15.75
N TRP A 157 17.88 0.17 -14.52
CA TRP A 157 18.57 -0.81 -13.70
C TRP A 157 17.71 -2.05 -13.41
N ILE A 158 16.43 -1.87 -13.07
CA ILE A 158 15.50 -2.99 -12.84
C ILE A 158 15.37 -3.84 -14.10
N TYR A 159 15.15 -3.21 -15.26
CA TYR A 159 15.04 -3.92 -16.54
C TYR A 159 16.29 -4.74 -16.86
N ASP A 160 17.48 -4.17 -16.64
CA ASP A 160 18.75 -4.82 -16.93
C ASP A 160 19.12 -5.94 -15.94
N ASN A 161 18.46 -6.01 -14.77
CA ASN A 161 18.88 -6.88 -13.66
C ASN A 161 17.80 -7.78 -13.07
N ILE A 162 16.55 -7.72 -13.53
CA ILE A 162 15.45 -8.50 -12.95
C ILE A 162 15.70 -10.02 -12.97
N GLU A 163 16.46 -10.51 -13.95
CA GLU A 163 16.83 -11.93 -14.09
C GLU A 163 18.15 -12.30 -13.38
N ASN A 164 18.91 -11.31 -12.91
CA ASN A 164 20.23 -11.53 -12.30
C ASN A 164 20.14 -11.94 -10.82
N PHE A 165 18.96 -11.86 -10.21
CA PHE A 165 18.74 -12.20 -8.82
C PHE A 165 17.80 -13.40 -8.68
N THR A 166 18.03 -14.22 -7.66
CA THR A 166 17.14 -15.33 -7.30
C THR A 166 15.83 -14.84 -6.67
N ILE A 167 15.83 -13.61 -6.15
CA ILE A 167 14.67 -12.95 -5.55
C ILE A 167 13.91 -12.18 -6.60
N LYS A 168 12.59 -12.00 -6.40
CA LYS A 168 11.79 -11.16 -7.28
C LYS A 168 12.11 -9.68 -7.05
N VAL A 169 12.24 -8.92 -8.13
CA VAL A 169 12.39 -7.46 -8.09
C VAL A 169 11.20 -6.85 -8.81
N ASN A 170 10.34 -6.14 -8.07
CA ASN A 170 9.10 -5.59 -8.59
C ASN A 170 9.07 -4.06 -8.48
N PHE A 171 8.48 -3.42 -9.49
CA PHE A 171 8.19 -2.00 -9.48
C PHE A 171 6.70 -1.77 -9.75
N GLY A 172 6.01 -1.06 -8.85
CA GLY A 172 4.59 -0.78 -8.99
C GLY A 172 4.28 0.65 -9.43
N ASP A 173 3.12 0.82 -10.05
CA ASP A 173 2.54 2.13 -10.35
C ASP A 173 1.28 2.38 -9.49
N PRO A 174 1.27 3.41 -8.61
CA PRO A 174 0.11 3.75 -7.78
C PRO A 174 -1.13 4.18 -8.56
N THR A 175 -1.00 4.50 -9.85
CA THR A 175 -2.12 4.90 -10.70
C THR A 175 -2.88 3.70 -11.26
N GLU A 176 -2.25 2.52 -11.32
CA GLU A 176 -2.72 1.37 -12.09
C GLU A 176 -4.11 0.89 -11.66
N HIS A 177 -4.33 0.63 -10.36
CA HIS A 177 -5.64 0.16 -9.87
C HIS A 177 -6.74 1.22 -9.99
N ILE A 178 -6.40 2.51 -10.05
CA ILE A 178 -7.36 3.60 -10.28
C ILE A 178 -7.75 3.64 -11.76
N VAL A 179 -6.77 3.64 -12.66
CA VAL A 179 -6.98 3.72 -14.11
C VAL A 179 -7.67 2.46 -14.63
N LEU A 180 -7.26 1.28 -14.14
CA LEU A 180 -7.83 0.00 -14.54
C LEU A 180 -9.15 -0.32 -13.84
N GLY A 181 -9.47 0.33 -12.72
CA GLY A 181 -10.66 0.07 -11.90
C GLY A 181 -11.96 -0.17 -12.70
N PRO A 182 -12.33 0.69 -13.67
CA PRO A 182 -13.55 0.50 -14.47
C PRO A 182 -13.55 -0.75 -15.37
N TYR A 183 -12.38 -1.32 -15.66
CA TYR A 183 -12.19 -2.45 -16.57
C TYR A 183 -12.00 -3.79 -15.84
N LEU A 184 -11.81 -3.76 -14.52
CA LEU A 184 -11.63 -4.95 -13.70
C LEU A 184 -12.98 -5.51 -13.22
N ASN A 185 -13.05 -6.83 -13.08
CA ASN A 185 -14.19 -7.53 -12.48
C ASN A 185 -14.01 -7.77 -10.98
N SER A 186 -12.83 -7.45 -10.45
CA SER A 186 -12.49 -7.48 -9.03
C SER A 186 -12.43 -6.06 -8.49
N VAL A 187 -12.95 -5.84 -7.29
CA VAL A 187 -12.81 -4.57 -6.58
C VAL A 187 -11.82 -4.73 -5.45
N VAL A 188 -10.83 -3.85 -5.41
CA VAL A 188 -9.95 -3.67 -4.27
C VAL A 188 -10.57 -2.59 -3.39
N ILE A 189 -10.76 -2.90 -2.10
CA ILE A 189 -11.19 -1.92 -1.10
C ILE A 189 -10.16 -1.86 0.02
N THR A 190 -10.01 -0.69 0.62
CA THR A 190 -9.26 -0.48 1.86
C THR A 190 -10.25 -0.08 2.95
N ILE A 191 -10.13 -0.63 4.14
CA ILE A 191 -10.90 -0.18 5.31
C ILE A 191 -9.97 0.67 6.18
N SER A 192 -10.35 1.92 6.42
CA SER A 192 -9.59 2.81 7.30
C SER A 192 -9.73 2.38 8.76
N ALA A 193 -8.80 2.83 9.62
CA ALA A 193 -8.87 2.54 11.06
C ALA A 193 -10.15 3.09 11.72
N GLU A 194 -10.70 4.18 11.16
CA GLU A 194 -11.97 4.75 11.59
C GLU A 194 -13.17 3.93 11.13
N GLY A 195 -13.01 3.06 10.12
CA GLY A 195 -14.07 2.19 9.57
C GLY A 195 -14.62 2.65 8.21
N TYR A 196 -14.03 3.64 7.55
CA TYR A 196 -14.46 4.04 6.20
C TYR A 196 -13.99 3.04 5.15
N ILE A 197 -14.85 2.77 4.17
CA ILE A 197 -14.53 1.88 3.05
C ILE A 197 -14.04 2.75 1.89
N LEU A 198 -12.80 2.53 1.47
CA LEU A 198 -12.11 3.33 0.47
C LEU A 198 -11.92 2.50 -0.80
N PRO A 199 -12.35 2.99 -1.98
CA PRO A 199 -12.09 2.32 -3.26
C PRO A 199 -10.60 2.32 -3.65
N THR A 200 -9.81 3.20 -3.03
CA THR A 200 -8.37 3.33 -3.25
C THR A 200 -7.72 3.94 -2.00
N PRO A 201 -6.52 3.50 -1.60
CA PRO A 201 -5.84 4.04 -0.41
C PRO A 201 -5.20 5.42 -0.66
N TYR A 202 -5.11 5.89 -1.92
CA TYR A 202 -4.38 7.11 -2.29
C TYR A 202 -5.24 8.39 -2.31
N LEU A 203 -6.56 8.24 -2.41
CA LEU A 203 -7.50 9.36 -2.49
C LEU A 203 -8.31 9.47 -1.20
N ASN A 204 -8.84 10.66 -0.91
CA ASN A 204 -9.68 10.85 0.27
C ASN A 204 -11.17 10.53 0.02
N PHE A 205 -11.47 9.62 -0.89
CA PHE A 205 -12.82 9.18 -1.19
C PHE A 205 -13.17 7.93 -0.40
N ALA A 206 -14.31 7.97 0.27
CA ALA A 206 -14.94 6.81 0.88
C ALA A 206 -16.26 6.49 0.16
N TYR A 207 -16.74 5.27 0.36
CA TYR A 207 -18.06 4.86 -0.03
C TYR A 207 -18.67 4.05 1.13
N GLY A 208 -19.31 4.79 2.04
CA GLY A 208 -19.89 4.25 3.26
C GLY A 208 -18.88 3.92 4.35
N HIS A 209 -19.41 3.31 5.41
CA HIS A 209 -18.71 2.92 6.62
C HIS A 209 -19.03 1.46 6.97
N VAL A 210 -18.12 0.74 7.63
CA VAL A 210 -18.33 -0.67 8.00
C VAL A 210 -19.59 -0.90 8.85
N THR A 211 -20.03 0.11 9.61
CA THR A 211 -21.27 0.09 10.41
C THR A 211 -22.54 0.14 9.56
N ASP A 212 -22.45 0.59 8.31
CA ASP A 212 -23.57 0.58 7.37
C ASP A 212 -23.83 -0.84 6.84
N GLY A 213 -22.92 -1.78 7.11
CA GLY A 213 -22.98 -3.17 6.68
C GLY A 213 -22.40 -3.36 5.28
N ILE A 214 -21.23 -3.99 5.20
CA ILE A 214 -20.55 -4.26 3.91
C ILE A 214 -21.46 -5.03 2.93
N GLU A 215 -22.28 -5.95 3.44
CA GLU A 215 -23.24 -6.71 2.62
C GLU A 215 -24.28 -5.80 1.95
N ALA A 216 -24.75 -4.76 2.64
CA ALA A 216 -25.71 -3.81 2.11
C ALA A 216 -25.08 -2.87 1.06
N LEU A 217 -23.80 -2.51 1.25
CA LEU A 217 -23.06 -1.65 0.32
C LEU A 217 -22.56 -2.41 -0.93
N TRP A 218 -22.46 -3.75 -0.86
CA TRP A 218 -21.84 -4.58 -1.90
C TRP A 218 -22.39 -4.40 -3.33
N PRO A 219 -23.72 -4.31 -3.55
CA PRO A 219 -24.27 -4.19 -4.91
C PRO A 219 -23.72 -3.01 -5.69
N GLU A 220 -23.47 -1.89 -5.01
CA GLU A 220 -22.87 -0.68 -5.59
C GLU A 220 -21.34 -0.71 -5.52
N LEU A 221 -20.75 -1.17 -4.40
CA LEU A 221 -19.30 -1.27 -4.23
C LEU A 221 -18.63 -2.10 -5.33
N ARG A 222 -19.23 -3.23 -5.73
CA ARG A 222 -18.65 -4.13 -6.75
C ARG A 222 -18.58 -3.50 -8.16
N GLU A 223 -19.38 -2.47 -8.42
CA GLU A 223 -19.40 -1.74 -9.70
C GLU A 223 -18.98 -0.26 -9.54
N ILE A 224 -18.44 0.12 -8.39
CA ILE A 224 -18.28 1.53 -8.01
C ILE A 224 -17.40 2.30 -9.01
N TRP A 225 -16.35 1.66 -9.51
CA TRP A 225 -15.46 2.24 -10.52
C TRP A 225 -16.12 2.45 -11.87
N LYS A 226 -17.22 1.74 -12.17
CA LYS A 226 -17.97 1.81 -13.44
C LYS A 226 -19.17 2.74 -13.39
N GLN A 227 -19.69 3.02 -12.19
CA GLN A 227 -20.96 3.75 -12.03
C GLN A 227 -20.78 5.09 -11.32
N ASN A 228 -19.78 5.24 -10.45
CA ASN A 228 -19.61 6.47 -9.71
C ASN A 228 -18.93 7.56 -10.58
N PRO A 229 -19.57 8.71 -10.83
CA PRO A 229 -19.03 9.74 -11.72
C PRO A 229 -17.73 10.37 -11.21
N VAL A 230 -17.48 10.40 -9.90
CA VAL A 230 -16.23 10.92 -9.33
C VAL A 230 -15.10 9.96 -9.65
N LEU A 231 -15.26 8.68 -9.34
CA LEU A 231 -14.24 7.65 -9.58
C LEU A 231 -13.96 7.46 -11.07
N LEU A 232 -14.99 7.43 -11.92
CA LEU A 232 -14.85 7.40 -13.38
C LEU A 232 -14.06 8.60 -13.91
N THR A 233 -14.28 9.78 -13.33
CA THR A 233 -13.54 10.97 -13.76
C THR A 233 -12.08 10.86 -13.38
N VAL A 234 -11.77 10.44 -12.15
CA VAL A 234 -10.37 10.26 -11.74
C VAL A 234 -9.69 9.20 -12.60
N SER A 235 -10.30 8.03 -12.79
CA SER A 235 -9.71 6.96 -13.62
C SER A 235 -9.47 7.38 -15.07
N SER A 236 -10.34 8.24 -15.61
CA SER A 236 -10.22 8.73 -16.99
C SER A 236 -9.09 9.74 -17.18
N TYR A 237 -8.85 10.62 -16.19
CA TYR A 237 -7.95 11.76 -16.32
C TYR A 237 -6.63 11.63 -15.55
N LEU A 238 -6.52 10.74 -14.57
CA LEU A 238 -5.24 10.42 -13.91
C LEU A 238 -4.32 9.72 -14.91
N LYS A 239 -3.07 10.18 -15.04
CA LYS A 239 -2.09 9.60 -15.99
C LYS A 239 -0.80 9.19 -15.34
N THR A 240 -0.33 9.93 -14.35
CA THR A 240 0.99 9.73 -13.76
C THR A 240 0.96 9.92 -12.25
N GLU A 241 2.01 9.49 -11.56
CA GLU A 241 2.22 9.72 -10.14
C GLU A 241 2.22 11.20 -9.77
N LYS A 242 2.60 12.08 -10.70
CA LYS A 242 2.60 13.54 -10.50
C LYS A 242 1.21 14.11 -10.33
N ASP A 243 0.21 13.45 -10.89
CA ASP A 243 -1.17 13.92 -10.76
C ASP A 243 -1.70 13.81 -9.32
N PHE A 244 -1.11 12.93 -8.49
CA PHE A 244 -1.38 12.93 -7.06
C PHE A 244 -0.99 14.25 -6.39
N VAL A 245 0.08 14.93 -6.84
CA VAL A 245 0.43 16.27 -6.33
C VAL A 245 -0.65 17.30 -6.69
N LYS A 246 -1.16 17.25 -7.94
CA LYS A 246 -2.23 18.16 -8.39
C LYS A 246 -3.50 17.95 -7.55
N LEU A 247 -3.91 16.70 -7.35
CA LEU A 247 -5.04 16.33 -6.50
C LEU A 247 -4.81 16.71 -5.02
N ASN A 248 -3.58 16.59 -4.53
CA ASN A 248 -3.20 16.95 -3.17
C ASN A 248 -3.39 18.46 -2.90
N ASN A 249 -3.05 19.30 -3.88
CA ASN A 249 -3.20 20.76 -3.79
C ASN A 249 -4.65 21.20 -3.63
N VAL A 250 -5.59 20.45 -4.19
CA VAL A 250 -7.04 20.68 -4.00
C VAL A 250 -7.67 19.83 -2.90
N GLY A 251 -6.83 19.09 -2.17
CA GLY A 251 -7.19 18.30 -1.01
C GLY A 251 -8.00 17.05 -1.30
N LEU A 252 -7.71 16.37 -2.40
CA LEU A 252 -8.38 15.14 -2.84
C LEU A 252 -7.53 13.87 -2.66
N THR A 253 -6.32 14.00 -2.14
CA THR A 253 -5.52 12.86 -1.67
C THR A 253 -5.70 12.65 -0.18
N ARG A 254 -5.35 11.45 0.27
CA ARG A 254 -5.31 11.11 1.70
C ARG A 254 -4.36 12.07 2.43
N LYS A 255 -4.80 12.61 3.58
CA LYS A 255 -3.96 13.30 4.56
C LYS A 255 -4.40 12.92 5.96
N ASN A 256 -3.43 12.70 6.85
CA ASN A 256 -3.70 12.50 8.27
C ASN A 256 -4.57 13.64 8.82
N GLY A 257 -5.68 13.27 9.47
CA GLY A 257 -6.61 14.21 10.10
C GLY A 257 -7.65 14.86 9.17
N ARG A 258 -7.67 14.57 7.86
CA ARG A 258 -8.77 15.01 6.98
C ARG A 258 -9.90 13.97 6.96
N LYS A 259 -11.15 14.44 7.02
CA LYS A 259 -12.32 13.58 6.81
C LYS A 259 -12.37 13.10 5.36
N TYR A 260 -12.77 11.86 5.18
CA TYR A 260 -13.07 11.32 3.85
C TYR A 260 -14.32 12.00 3.27
N ILE A 261 -14.32 12.20 1.96
CA ILE A 261 -15.52 12.57 1.21
C ILE A 261 -16.26 11.27 0.92
N ASP A 262 -17.35 11.03 1.64
CA ASP A 262 -18.17 9.84 1.48
C ASP A 262 -19.12 10.01 0.28
N LEU A 263 -18.76 9.36 -0.82
CA LEU A 263 -19.48 9.43 -2.08
C LEU A 263 -20.89 8.84 -2.01
N SER A 264 -21.17 7.97 -1.02
CA SER A 264 -22.52 7.42 -0.80
C SER A 264 -23.46 8.40 -0.09
N ARG A 265 -22.90 9.45 0.54
CA ARG A 265 -23.64 10.41 1.38
C ARG A 265 -23.74 11.82 0.78
N ILE A 266 -23.25 12.02 -0.43
CA ILE A 266 -23.38 13.28 -1.19
C ILE A 266 -24.29 13.09 -2.40
N SER A 267 -25.03 14.15 -2.75
CA SER A 267 -25.97 14.10 -3.87
C SER A 267 -25.27 13.90 -5.22
N THR A 268 -26.00 13.44 -6.22
CA THR A 268 -25.48 13.31 -7.59
C THR A 268 -24.94 14.64 -8.12
N ASP A 269 -25.60 15.76 -7.83
CA ASP A 269 -25.11 17.09 -8.25
C ASP A 269 -23.77 17.45 -7.60
N GLN A 270 -23.59 17.14 -6.30
CA GLN A 270 -22.32 17.34 -5.60
C GLN A 270 -21.21 16.44 -6.17
N GLN A 271 -21.53 15.20 -6.53
CA GLN A 271 -20.60 14.30 -7.20
C GLN A 271 -20.19 14.85 -8.58
N LEU A 272 -21.13 15.36 -9.38
CA LEU A 272 -20.84 15.97 -10.68
C LEU A 272 -20.00 17.25 -10.55
N GLU A 273 -20.24 18.08 -9.54
CA GLU A 273 -19.40 19.24 -9.24
C GLU A 273 -17.97 18.82 -8.90
N LEU A 274 -17.82 17.81 -8.03
CA LEU A 274 -16.53 17.25 -7.67
C LEU A 274 -15.80 16.66 -8.89
N SER A 275 -16.51 15.95 -9.77
CA SER A 275 -15.96 15.48 -11.06
C SER A 275 -15.45 16.64 -11.92
N ARG A 276 -16.21 17.74 -12.07
CA ARG A 276 -15.74 18.91 -12.83
C ARG A 276 -14.45 19.50 -12.23
N LYS A 277 -14.37 19.60 -10.91
CA LYS A 277 -13.18 20.08 -10.20
C LYS A 277 -11.97 19.16 -10.39
N ILE A 278 -12.16 17.85 -10.32
CA ILE A 278 -11.10 16.86 -10.57
C ILE A 278 -10.59 17.02 -12.00
N ARG A 279 -11.50 17.06 -12.97
CA ARG A 279 -11.15 17.23 -14.38
C ARG A 279 -10.35 18.51 -14.62
N SER A 280 -10.74 19.64 -14.04
CA SER A 280 -10.02 20.92 -14.22
C SER A 280 -8.62 20.94 -13.60
N VAL A 281 -8.32 20.01 -12.69
CA VAL A 281 -7.01 19.90 -12.02
C VAL A 281 -6.09 18.91 -12.74
N LEU A 282 -6.68 17.90 -13.39
CA LEU A 282 -5.92 16.85 -14.07
C LEU A 282 -5.61 17.17 -15.54
N ILE A 283 -6.43 18.01 -16.19
CA ILE A 283 -6.18 18.59 -17.53
C ILE A 283 -5.29 19.83 -17.38
#